data_AF-A0AAW3W4B8-F1
#
_entry.id   AF-A0AAW3W4B8-F1
#
_cell.length_a   1.000
_cell.length_b   1.000
_cell.length_c   1.000
_cell.angle_alpha   90.00
_cell.angle_beta   90.00
_cell.angle_gamma   90.00
#
_symmetry.space_group_name_H-M   'P 1'
#
loop_
_entity.id
_entity.type
_entity.pdbx_description
1 polymer ?
#
loop_
_entity_poly.entity_id
_entity_poly.type
_entity_poly.pdbx_seq_one_letter_code
_entity_poly.pdbx_strand_id
1 'polypeptide(L)'
;MVSKIKKSQIIRHIIQLIAFILLPGLYSMTFSEVKTVYQMIINGNVNFLEALPSLIEFIAIMLLTIVLGRWFCGWICAFGAYNDLIYFISKKVFKIKFRVDEKVDSILKYFKYVVLLFIIAISWTMGSSILESTSPWDAFGQITDVSTIFSSLLVGLIFLILITIGSAFIERFFCRYLCPLGAIFSIISKIGIVKINKPKADCGKCRACTMNCSMGLPLYKVNCVKGGDCINCLKCTEVCYRNNANVNVLGRDLDAKLTGSVAMATFLGIYGFTNFAGNAVTKSGIAAKSNAVSSNLNSQTESAPESSKLNHETTSSNTVQNNASEYKDGTYTGSGTGYRGGTTKISVTVSDGKISSIQAISNQDTPKFYQRAEGTIIKSIISKQSTSVDTVSGATYSSKGIMSAVTNALNEAK
;
A
#
# COMPACT_ATOMS: atom_id res chain seq x y z
N MET A 1 -4.76 -36.31 -25.28
CA MET A 1 -3.52 -35.82 -24.63
C MET A 1 -3.89 -34.95 -23.43
N VAL A 2 -3.61 -35.41 -22.21
CA VAL A 2 -3.81 -34.59 -21.00
C VAL A 2 -2.73 -33.51 -20.98
N SER A 3 -3.12 -32.24 -21.07
CA SER A 3 -2.17 -31.14 -20.91
C SER A 3 -1.67 -31.13 -19.47
N LYS A 4 -0.45 -31.64 -19.22
CA LYS A 4 0.27 -31.39 -17.97
C LYS A 4 0.23 -29.89 -17.72
N ILE A 5 -0.42 -29.47 -16.63
CA ILE A 5 -0.42 -28.07 -16.21
C ILE A 5 1.06 -27.71 -16.00
N LYS A 6 1.59 -26.84 -16.87
CA LYS A 6 3.01 -26.49 -16.82
C LYS A 6 3.27 -25.75 -15.50
N LYS A 7 4.40 -26.07 -14.87
CA LYS A 7 4.65 -25.77 -13.44
C LYS A 7 4.60 -24.27 -13.12
N SER A 8 4.90 -23.38 -14.07
CA SER A 8 4.94 -21.93 -13.84
C SER A 8 3.55 -21.28 -13.72
N GLN A 9 2.51 -21.74 -14.43
CA GLN A 9 1.14 -21.26 -14.14
C GLN A 9 0.70 -21.67 -12.72
N ILE A 10 1.09 -22.86 -12.23
CA ILE A 10 0.79 -23.30 -10.86
C ILE A 10 1.47 -22.38 -9.85
N ILE A 11 2.77 -22.12 -10.02
CA ILE A 11 3.54 -21.20 -9.18
C ILE A 11 2.89 -19.80 -9.17
N ARG A 12 2.51 -19.28 -10.34
CA ARG A 12 1.80 -17.99 -10.45
C ARG A 12 0.49 -17.98 -9.65
N HIS A 13 -0.33 -19.03 -9.75
CA HIS A 13 -1.60 -19.08 -9.03
C HIS A 13 -1.42 -19.29 -7.51
N ILE A 14 -0.38 -20.00 -7.08
CA ILE A 14 0.00 -20.08 -5.66
C ILE A 14 0.43 -18.69 -5.15
N ILE A 15 1.28 -17.98 -5.88
CA ILE A 15 1.71 -16.61 -5.54
C ILE A 15 0.51 -15.66 -5.47
N GLN A 16 -0.39 -15.69 -6.46
CA GLN A 16 -1.62 -14.91 -6.48
C GLN A 16 -2.51 -15.18 -5.25
N LEU A 17 -2.66 -16.45 -4.85
CA LEU A 17 -3.46 -16.84 -3.68
C LEU A 17 -2.83 -16.34 -2.38
N ILE A 18 -1.51 -16.51 -2.22
CA ILE A 18 -0.76 -16.02 -1.05
C ILE A 18 -0.86 -14.50 -0.97
N ALA A 19 -0.66 -13.77 -2.07
CA ALA A 19 -0.76 -12.32 -2.11
C ALA A 19 -2.20 -11.83 -1.85
N PHE A 20 -3.22 -12.53 -2.33
CA PHE A 20 -4.62 -12.22 -2.06
C PHE A 20 -4.98 -12.38 -0.57
N ILE A 21 -4.43 -13.40 0.10
CA ILE A 21 -4.69 -13.66 1.53
C ILE A 21 -3.88 -12.74 2.45
N LEU A 22 -2.58 -12.57 2.18
CA LEU A 22 -1.67 -11.84 3.07
C LEU A 22 -1.65 -10.33 2.81
N LEU A 23 -1.92 -9.90 1.56
CA LEU A 23 -1.72 -8.53 1.09
C LEU A 23 -2.90 -8.02 0.23
N PRO A 24 -4.19 -8.20 0.62
CA PRO A 24 -5.33 -7.75 -0.18
C PRO A 24 -5.33 -6.23 -0.44
N GLY A 25 -4.92 -5.44 0.55
CA GLY A 25 -4.79 -3.98 0.48
C GLY A 25 -3.61 -3.46 -0.35
N LEU A 26 -2.71 -4.31 -0.86
CA LEU A 26 -1.52 -3.84 -1.59
C LEU A 26 -1.87 -3.06 -2.87
N TYR A 27 -3.03 -3.34 -3.48
CA TYR A 27 -3.54 -2.55 -4.60
C TYR A 27 -4.02 -1.15 -4.17
N SER A 28 -4.75 -1.04 -3.06
CA SER A 28 -5.21 0.27 -2.56
C SER A 28 -4.06 1.09 -2.00
N MET A 29 -3.08 0.48 -1.34
CA MET A 29 -1.79 1.11 -0.98
C MET A 29 -1.11 1.68 -2.23
N THR A 30 -0.87 0.85 -3.26
CA THR A 30 -0.28 1.32 -4.53
C THR A 30 -1.07 2.48 -5.15
N PHE A 31 -2.41 2.47 -5.08
CA PHE A 31 -3.25 3.56 -5.58
C PHE A 31 -3.12 4.83 -4.71
N SER A 32 -3.05 4.67 -3.40
CA SER A 32 -2.85 5.74 -2.42
C SER A 32 -1.52 6.43 -2.64
N GLU A 33 -0.42 5.71 -2.89
CA GLU A 33 0.88 6.34 -3.15
C GLU A 33 0.86 7.23 -4.40
N VAL A 34 0.19 6.80 -5.48
CA VAL A 34 0.02 7.65 -6.68
C VAL A 34 -0.84 8.89 -6.36
N LYS A 35 -1.90 8.72 -5.56
CA LYS A 35 -2.78 9.81 -5.09
C LYS A 35 -2.01 10.83 -4.25
N THR A 36 -1.20 10.38 -3.30
CA THR A 36 -0.34 11.23 -2.45
C THR A 36 0.65 12.05 -3.28
N VAL A 37 1.40 11.41 -4.18
CA VAL A 37 2.36 12.10 -5.07
C VAL A 37 1.65 13.12 -5.95
N TYR A 38 0.45 12.79 -6.47
CA TYR A 38 -0.35 13.72 -7.28
C TYR A 38 -0.87 14.93 -6.48
N GLN A 39 -1.34 14.72 -5.24
CA GLN A 39 -1.77 15.82 -4.37
C GLN A 39 -0.62 16.78 -4.02
N MET A 40 0.60 16.26 -3.81
CA MET A 40 1.80 17.08 -3.58
C MET A 40 2.13 17.98 -4.78
N ILE A 41 1.94 17.46 -6.01
CA ILE A 41 2.15 18.24 -7.25
C ILE A 41 1.11 19.36 -7.39
N ILE A 42 -0.16 19.12 -7.05
CA ILE A 42 -1.22 20.14 -7.11
C ILE A 42 -1.06 21.20 -6.03
N ASN A 43 -0.87 20.77 -4.78
CA ASN A 43 -0.93 21.67 -3.62
C ASN A 43 0.34 22.54 -3.46
N GLY A 44 1.41 22.27 -4.21
CA GLY A 44 2.69 22.99 -4.17
C GLY A 44 3.49 22.82 -2.87
N ASN A 45 2.87 22.31 -1.80
CA ASN A 45 3.51 22.14 -0.50
C ASN A 45 4.32 20.83 -0.43
N VAL A 46 5.61 20.93 -0.75
CA VAL A 46 6.55 19.80 -0.76
C VAL A 46 7.18 19.57 0.62
N ASN A 47 6.40 19.05 1.57
CA ASN A 47 6.93 18.44 2.81
C ASN A 47 7.68 17.13 2.48
N PHE A 48 8.83 17.26 1.82
CA PHE A 48 9.59 16.16 1.23
C PHE A 48 9.92 15.04 2.23
N LEU A 49 10.20 15.41 3.49
CA LEU A 49 10.59 14.47 4.54
C LEU A 49 9.41 13.67 5.12
N GLU A 50 8.19 14.21 5.10
CA GLU A 50 6.96 13.45 5.40
C GLU A 50 6.58 12.55 4.22
N ALA A 51 6.81 13.04 2.99
CA ALA A 51 6.58 12.30 1.75
C ALA A 51 7.58 11.16 1.49
N LEU A 52 8.73 11.13 2.16
CA LEU A 52 9.85 10.24 1.83
C LEU A 52 9.47 8.75 1.74
N PRO A 53 8.74 8.14 2.70
CA PRO A 53 8.39 6.72 2.62
C PRO A 53 7.55 6.39 1.39
N SER A 54 6.49 7.18 1.17
CA SER A 54 5.60 7.10 0.01
C SER A 54 6.33 7.29 -1.32
N LEU A 55 7.23 8.27 -1.40
CA LEU A 55 7.99 8.56 -2.60
C LEU A 55 9.00 7.45 -2.92
N ILE A 56 9.65 6.87 -1.90
CA ILE A 56 10.57 5.72 -2.07
C ILE A 56 9.79 4.51 -2.60
N GLU A 57 8.63 4.18 -2.03
CA GLU A 57 7.82 3.06 -2.51
C GLU A 57 7.27 3.30 -3.92
N PHE A 58 6.76 4.49 -4.21
CA PHE A 58 6.32 4.88 -5.56
C PHE A 58 7.46 4.73 -6.58
N ILE A 59 8.64 5.30 -6.32
CA ILE A 59 9.81 5.20 -7.20
C ILE A 59 10.22 3.73 -7.40
N ALA A 60 10.25 2.94 -6.32
CA ALA A 60 10.61 1.53 -6.39
C ALA A 60 9.63 0.72 -7.26
N ILE A 61 8.32 0.95 -7.13
CA ILE A 61 7.28 0.33 -7.97
C ILE A 61 7.41 0.80 -9.44
N MET A 62 7.71 2.07 -9.69
CA MET A 62 7.94 2.57 -11.06
C MET A 62 9.17 1.92 -11.70
N LEU A 63 10.32 1.91 -11.02
CA LEU A 63 11.55 1.27 -11.50
C LEU A 63 11.34 -0.23 -11.76
N LEU A 64 10.65 -0.93 -10.86
CA LEU A 64 10.33 -2.34 -11.04
C LEU A 64 9.38 -2.57 -12.22
N THR A 65 8.41 -1.66 -12.44
CA THR A 65 7.51 -1.69 -13.61
C THR A 65 8.23 -1.39 -14.92
N ILE A 66 9.30 -0.59 -14.90
CA ILE A 66 10.20 -0.40 -16.04
C ILE A 66 10.98 -1.69 -16.30
N VAL A 67 11.64 -2.27 -15.31
CA VAL A 67 12.46 -3.48 -15.51
C VAL A 67 11.60 -4.68 -15.94
N LEU A 68 10.56 -5.00 -15.18
CA LEU A 68 9.76 -6.23 -15.31
C LEU A 68 8.47 -6.05 -16.12
N GLY A 69 8.14 -4.84 -16.57
CA GLY A 69 6.84 -4.53 -17.16
C GLY A 69 5.70 -4.62 -16.14
N ARG A 70 4.47 -4.89 -16.59
CA ARG A 70 3.28 -5.02 -15.73
C ARG A 70 3.20 -6.36 -14.97
N TRP A 71 4.35 -6.88 -14.55
CA TRP A 71 4.46 -8.18 -13.86
C TRP A 71 3.66 -8.20 -12.54
N PHE A 72 3.68 -7.12 -11.77
CA PHE A 72 2.85 -6.95 -10.56
C PHE A 72 1.36 -7.26 -10.80
N CYS A 73 0.78 -6.71 -11.88
CA CYS A 73 -0.62 -6.97 -12.25
C CYS A 73 -0.88 -8.45 -12.53
N GLY A 74 0.10 -9.17 -13.10
CA GLY A 74 -0.03 -10.57 -13.47
C GLY A 74 0.13 -11.54 -12.31
N TRP A 75 0.98 -11.22 -11.33
CA TRP A 75 1.45 -12.18 -10.33
C TRP A 75 1.00 -11.85 -8.90
N ILE A 76 1.03 -10.59 -8.47
CA ILE A 76 0.83 -10.21 -7.06
C ILE A 76 -0.52 -9.52 -6.83
N CYS A 77 -0.97 -8.68 -7.77
CA CYS A 77 -2.15 -7.83 -7.59
C CYS A 77 -3.42 -8.63 -7.22
N ALA A 78 -3.95 -8.39 -6.02
CA ALA A 78 -5.13 -9.07 -5.47
C ALA A 78 -6.39 -8.93 -6.36
N PHE A 79 -6.64 -7.73 -6.93
CA PHE A 79 -7.70 -7.52 -7.93
C PHE A 79 -7.50 -8.40 -9.19
N GLY A 80 -6.25 -8.56 -9.63
CA GLY A 80 -5.90 -9.41 -10.78
C GLY A 80 -6.11 -10.90 -10.48
N ALA A 81 -5.73 -11.35 -9.29
CA ALA A 81 -5.98 -12.70 -8.79
C ALA A 81 -7.49 -13.00 -8.68
N TYR A 82 -8.26 -12.06 -8.14
CA TYR A 82 -9.72 -12.15 -8.07
C TYR A 82 -10.38 -12.27 -9.45
N ASN A 83 -9.98 -11.42 -10.40
CA ASN A 83 -10.49 -11.48 -11.77
C ASN A 83 -10.16 -12.83 -12.45
N ASP A 84 -8.94 -13.36 -12.25
CA ASP A 84 -8.53 -14.68 -12.75
C ASP A 84 -9.36 -15.81 -12.11
N LEU A 85 -9.64 -15.72 -10.80
CA LEU A 85 -10.45 -16.69 -10.05
C LEU A 85 -11.91 -16.72 -10.52
N ILE A 86 -12.56 -15.55 -10.63
CA ILE A 86 -13.95 -15.45 -11.10
C ILE A 86 -14.07 -15.99 -12.53
N TYR A 87 -13.13 -15.65 -13.43
CA TYR A 87 -13.12 -16.20 -14.79
C TYR A 87 -12.89 -17.72 -14.82
N PHE A 88 -12.02 -18.25 -13.96
CA PHE A 88 -11.78 -19.69 -13.83
C PHE A 88 -13.03 -20.43 -13.34
N ILE A 89 -13.71 -19.92 -12.30
CA ILE A 89 -14.96 -20.46 -11.79
C ILE A 89 -16.04 -20.41 -12.87
N SER A 90 -16.23 -19.25 -13.52
CA SER A 90 -17.17 -19.07 -14.64
C SER A 90 -16.98 -20.13 -15.73
N LYS A 91 -15.74 -20.29 -16.20
CA LYS A 91 -15.40 -21.24 -17.26
C LYS A 91 -15.55 -22.71 -16.84
N LYS A 92 -15.35 -23.04 -15.56
CA LYS A 92 -15.41 -24.42 -15.05
C LYS A 92 -16.84 -24.84 -14.66
N VAL A 93 -17.58 -23.95 -13.99
CA VAL A 93 -18.94 -24.21 -13.47
C VAL A 93 -19.99 -23.88 -14.54
N PHE A 94 -20.03 -22.63 -15.00
CA PHE A 94 -21.05 -22.13 -15.93
C PHE A 94 -20.71 -22.39 -17.40
N LYS A 95 -19.50 -22.89 -17.69
CA LYS A 95 -19.00 -23.24 -19.04
C LYS A 95 -19.06 -22.09 -20.07
N ILE A 96 -19.12 -20.84 -19.59
CA ILE A 96 -19.23 -19.64 -20.43
C ILE A 96 -17.97 -19.52 -21.30
N LYS A 97 -18.18 -19.37 -22.62
CA LYS A 97 -17.13 -19.25 -23.64
C LYS A 97 -17.27 -17.96 -24.46
N PHE A 98 -17.59 -16.86 -23.79
CA PHE A 98 -17.64 -15.55 -24.43
C PHE A 98 -16.23 -15.10 -24.86
N ARG A 99 -16.14 -14.50 -26.05
CA ARG A 99 -14.97 -13.74 -26.51
C ARG A 99 -15.44 -12.48 -27.21
N VAL A 100 -14.84 -11.36 -26.82
CA VAL A 100 -14.98 -10.08 -27.50
C VAL A 100 -14.25 -10.15 -28.85
N ASP A 101 -14.81 -9.51 -29.88
CA ASP A 101 -14.13 -9.31 -31.16
C ASP A 101 -12.83 -8.49 -30.99
N GLU A 102 -11.83 -8.74 -31.84
CA GLU A 102 -10.51 -8.12 -31.73
C GLU A 102 -10.55 -6.60 -31.91
N LYS A 103 -11.45 -6.05 -32.73
CA LYS A 103 -11.59 -4.60 -32.92
C LYS A 103 -12.23 -3.95 -31.70
N VAL A 104 -13.35 -4.52 -31.24
CA VAL A 104 -14.10 -4.04 -30.06
C VAL A 104 -13.21 -4.07 -28.81
N ASP A 105 -12.51 -5.18 -28.59
CA ASP A 105 -11.53 -5.31 -27.50
C ASP A 105 -10.42 -4.26 -27.57
N SER A 106 -9.87 -4.01 -28.76
CA SER A 106 -8.81 -3.02 -28.94
C SER A 106 -9.28 -1.60 -28.60
N ILE A 107 -10.55 -1.27 -28.87
CA ILE A 107 -11.17 0.01 -28.49
C ILE A 107 -11.42 0.07 -26.98
N LEU A 108 -12.07 -0.95 -26.40
CA LEU A 108 -12.39 -1.01 -24.97
C LEU A 108 -11.13 -0.95 -24.08
N LYS A 109 -9.98 -1.46 -24.55
CA LYS A 109 -8.68 -1.30 -23.87
C LYS A 109 -8.23 0.15 -23.67
N TYR A 110 -8.72 1.10 -24.49
CA TYR A 110 -8.43 2.51 -24.28
C TYR A 110 -9.30 3.16 -23.20
N PHE A 111 -10.43 2.56 -22.81
CA PHE A 111 -11.36 3.15 -21.85
C PHE A 111 -10.72 3.44 -20.48
N LYS A 112 -9.76 2.63 -20.03
CA LYS A 112 -8.98 2.89 -18.81
C LYS A 112 -8.17 4.19 -18.83
N TYR A 113 -7.78 4.69 -20.00
CA TYR A 113 -7.12 5.99 -20.11
C TYR A 113 -8.14 7.13 -20.01
N VAL A 114 -9.38 6.91 -20.49
CA VAL A 114 -10.51 7.84 -20.24
C VAL A 114 -10.82 7.89 -18.75
N VAL A 115 -10.89 6.74 -18.07
CA VAL A 115 -11.05 6.67 -16.60
C VAL A 115 -9.89 7.37 -15.87
N LEU A 116 -8.65 7.19 -16.32
CA LEU A 116 -7.48 7.88 -15.74
C LEU A 116 -7.59 9.41 -15.91
N LEU A 117 -7.89 9.89 -17.13
CA LEU A 117 -8.06 11.32 -17.41
C LEU A 117 -9.23 11.93 -16.63
N PHE A 118 -10.33 11.21 -16.48
CA PHE A 118 -11.49 11.62 -15.68
C PHE A 118 -11.14 11.78 -14.20
N ILE A 119 -10.38 10.83 -13.62
CA ILE A 119 -9.89 10.94 -12.23
C ILE A 119 -8.97 12.16 -12.07
N ILE A 120 -8.03 12.37 -13.00
CA ILE A 120 -7.12 13.53 -13.00
C ILE A 120 -7.93 14.84 -13.07
N ALA A 121 -8.89 14.94 -13.99
CA ALA A 121 -9.71 16.14 -14.19
C ALA A 121 -10.58 16.47 -12.97
N ILE A 122 -11.29 15.50 -12.38
CA ILE A 122 -12.08 15.72 -11.15
C ILE A 122 -11.19 16.14 -9.99
N SER A 123 -10.02 15.51 -9.84
CA SER A 123 -9.07 15.85 -8.78
C SER A 123 -8.48 17.26 -8.94
N TRP A 124 -8.49 17.81 -10.15
CA TRP A 124 -8.09 19.19 -10.42
C TRP A 124 -9.23 20.18 -10.16
N THR A 125 -10.46 19.87 -10.57
CA THR A 125 -11.59 20.81 -10.48
C THR A 125 -12.25 20.86 -9.10
N MET A 126 -12.25 19.76 -8.34
CA MET A 126 -12.94 19.65 -7.05
C MET A 126 -11.99 19.66 -5.85
N GLY A 127 -10.68 19.81 -6.09
CA GLY A 127 -9.66 19.88 -5.04
C GLY A 127 -9.42 18.56 -4.31
N SER A 128 -8.84 18.66 -3.11
CA SER A 128 -8.36 17.50 -2.36
C SER A 128 -9.45 16.65 -1.71
N SER A 129 -10.71 17.09 -1.67
CA SER A 129 -11.82 16.51 -0.90
C SER A 129 -12.52 15.29 -1.54
N ILE A 130 -12.35 15.07 -2.85
CA ILE A 130 -12.76 13.82 -3.56
C ILE A 130 -11.59 12.84 -3.73
N LEU A 131 -10.37 13.38 -3.78
CA LEU A 131 -9.25 12.72 -3.09
C LEU A 131 -9.54 12.76 -1.57
N GLU A 132 -8.61 12.46 -0.67
CA GLU A 132 -8.95 12.18 0.75
C GLU A 132 -9.99 11.04 0.91
N SER A 133 -11.29 11.28 0.70
CA SER A 133 -12.47 10.39 0.72
C SER A 133 -12.22 8.94 0.25
N THR A 134 -12.97 8.00 0.85
CA THR A 134 -12.88 6.56 0.58
C THR A 134 -13.13 6.27 -0.90
N SER A 135 -12.11 5.78 -1.59
CA SER A 135 -12.24 5.49 -3.00
C SER A 135 -13.10 4.23 -3.22
N PRO A 136 -13.83 4.10 -4.34
CA PRO A 136 -14.59 2.88 -4.65
C PRO A 136 -13.74 1.61 -4.67
N TRP A 137 -12.42 1.74 -4.83
CA TRP A 137 -11.44 0.65 -4.82
C TRP A 137 -11.16 0.12 -3.40
N ASP A 138 -11.30 0.95 -2.37
CA ASP A 138 -11.00 0.58 -0.98
C ASP A 138 -11.99 -0.46 -0.44
N ALA A 139 -13.19 -0.55 -1.04
CA ALA A 139 -14.18 -1.60 -0.77
C ALA A 139 -13.62 -3.02 -0.93
N PHE A 140 -12.69 -3.18 -1.87
CA PHE A 140 -12.00 -4.44 -2.09
C PHE A 140 -10.77 -4.60 -1.20
N GLY A 141 -10.05 -3.50 -0.89
CA GLY A 141 -8.94 -3.52 0.06
C GLY A 141 -9.39 -3.92 1.48
N GLN A 142 -10.61 -3.56 1.85
CA GLN A 142 -11.26 -3.85 3.13
C GLN A 142 -12.14 -5.12 3.10
N ILE A 143 -12.02 -5.99 2.08
CA ILE A 143 -12.92 -7.15 1.90
C ILE A 143 -12.85 -8.18 3.06
N THR A 144 -11.81 -8.11 3.89
CA THR A 144 -11.65 -8.90 5.12
C THR A 144 -12.51 -8.39 6.29
N ASP A 145 -12.90 -7.11 6.28
CA ASP A 145 -13.63 -6.45 7.37
C ASP A 145 -15.12 -6.26 6.99
N VAL A 146 -15.84 -7.37 6.95
CA VAL A 146 -17.25 -7.47 6.51
C VAL A 146 -18.17 -6.41 7.12
N SER A 147 -17.95 -6.02 8.39
CA SER A 147 -18.72 -4.99 9.09
C SER A 147 -18.67 -3.61 8.43
N THR A 148 -17.55 -3.23 7.82
CA THR A 148 -17.31 -1.87 7.32
C THR A 148 -17.90 -1.67 5.92
N ILE A 149 -18.02 -2.76 5.17
CA ILE A 149 -18.56 -2.80 3.80
C ILE A 149 -20.04 -2.36 3.77
N PHE A 150 -20.85 -2.81 4.73
CA PHE A 150 -22.29 -2.58 4.75
C PHE A 150 -22.69 -1.15 5.17
N SER A 151 -21.90 -0.47 6.01
CA SER A 151 -22.30 0.81 6.61
C SER A 151 -21.79 2.06 5.90
N SER A 152 -20.81 1.96 5.00
CA SER A 152 -20.16 3.15 4.41
C SER A 152 -19.95 3.12 2.90
N LEU A 153 -20.24 2.00 2.21
CA LEU A 153 -19.57 1.72 0.94
C LEU A 153 -20.46 1.08 -0.15
N LEU A 154 -21.75 1.48 -0.16
CA LEU A 154 -22.76 1.02 -1.11
C LEU A 154 -22.33 1.22 -2.59
N VAL A 155 -21.69 2.35 -2.92
CA VAL A 155 -21.14 2.63 -4.26
C VAL A 155 -20.01 1.65 -4.63
N GLY A 156 -19.09 1.39 -3.70
CA GLY A 156 -17.99 0.44 -3.91
C GLY A 156 -18.49 -1.00 -4.07
N LEU A 157 -19.53 -1.40 -3.34
CA LEU A 157 -20.16 -2.72 -3.46
C LEU A 157 -20.85 -2.91 -4.81
N ILE A 158 -21.66 -1.94 -5.27
CA ILE A 158 -22.29 -1.98 -6.61
C ILE A 158 -21.22 -2.09 -7.69
N PHE A 159 -20.16 -1.29 -7.60
CA PHE A 159 -19.07 -1.29 -8.56
C PHE A 159 -18.29 -2.62 -8.57
N LEU A 160 -18.06 -3.22 -7.40
CA LEU A 160 -17.45 -4.55 -7.26
C LEU A 160 -18.35 -5.61 -7.92
N ILE A 161 -19.65 -5.62 -7.65
CA ILE A 161 -20.61 -6.55 -8.28
C ILE A 161 -20.58 -6.44 -9.81
N LEU A 162 -20.56 -5.22 -10.35
CA LEU A 162 -20.45 -4.98 -11.79
C LEU A 162 -19.14 -5.55 -12.38
N ILE A 163 -18.02 -5.37 -11.69
CA ILE A 163 -16.73 -5.98 -12.06
C ILE A 163 -16.81 -7.51 -12.01
N THR A 164 -17.44 -8.10 -11.00
CA THR A 164 -17.61 -9.56 -10.87
C THR A 164 -18.36 -10.14 -12.06
N ILE A 165 -19.49 -9.52 -12.43
CA ILE A 165 -20.29 -9.90 -13.59
C ILE A 165 -19.43 -9.80 -14.86
N GLY A 166 -18.78 -8.67 -15.11
CA GLY A 166 -17.90 -8.50 -16.29
C GLY A 166 -16.74 -9.51 -16.33
N SER A 167 -16.15 -9.84 -15.18
CA SER A 167 -15.05 -10.81 -15.05
C SER A 167 -15.49 -12.26 -15.29
N ALA A 168 -16.76 -12.59 -15.08
CA ALA A 168 -17.30 -13.91 -15.41
C ALA A 168 -17.34 -14.13 -16.94
N PHE A 169 -17.58 -13.09 -17.74
CA PHE A 169 -17.59 -13.19 -19.20
C PHE A 169 -16.22 -12.97 -19.84
N ILE A 170 -15.39 -12.06 -19.29
CA ILE A 170 -14.15 -11.60 -19.90
C ILE A 170 -12.99 -11.76 -18.93
N GLU A 171 -12.00 -12.60 -19.29
CA GLU A 171 -10.77 -12.77 -18.52
C GLU A 171 -10.11 -11.40 -18.26
N ARG A 172 -9.95 -11.06 -16.98
CA ARG A 172 -9.37 -9.79 -16.49
C ARG A 172 -10.09 -8.52 -16.95
N PHE A 173 -11.42 -8.55 -17.05
CA PHE A 173 -12.28 -7.40 -17.38
C PHE A 173 -11.81 -6.08 -16.75
N PHE A 174 -11.62 -6.04 -15.42
CA PHE A 174 -11.21 -4.82 -14.72
C PHE A 174 -9.82 -4.32 -15.15
N CYS A 175 -8.80 -5.19 -15.10
CA CYS A 175 -7.41 -4.84 -15.43
C CYS A 175 -7.20 -4.46 -16.92
N ARG A 176 -8.14 -4.85 -17.78
CA ARG A 176 -8.12 -4.67 -19.23
C ARG A 176 -8.78 -3.36 -19.66
N TYR A 177 -9.91 -2.99 -19.05
CA TYR A 177 -10.74 -1.87 -19.52
C TYR A 177 -10.95 -0.72 -18.51
N LEU A 178 -10.82 -0.95 -17.20
CA LEU A 178 -11.26 0.01 -16.17
C LEU A 178 -10.15 0.46 -15.21
N CYS A 179 -9.09 -0.34 -15.03
CA CYS A 179 -8.08 -0.10 -13.99
C CYS A 179 -7.15 1.10 -14.32
N PRO A 180 -7.16 2.21 -13.54
CA PRO A 180 -6.33 3.38 -13.81
C PRO A 180 -4.83 3.12 -13.57
N LEU A 181 -4.45 2.36 -12.53
CA LEU A 181 -3.06 1.87 -12.37
C LEU A 181 -2.62 1.00 -13.57
N GLY A 182 -3.56 0.22 -14.12
CA GLY A 182 -3.35 -0.56 -15.34
C GLY A 182 -3.22 0.28 -16.62
N ALA A 183 -3.57 1.56 -16.58
CA ALA A 183 -3.31 2.55 -17.61
C ALA A 183 -1.89 3.13 -17.43
N ILE A 184 -1.56 3.63 -16.24
CA ILE A 184 -0.23 4.17 -15.87
C ILE A 184 0.87 3.14 -16.17
N PHE A 185 0.76 1.92 -15.63
CA PHE A 185 1.76 0.88 -15.87
C PHE A 185 1.80 0.37 -17.33
N SER A 186 0.73 0.57 -18.13
CA SER A 186 0.75 0.26 -19.57
C SER A 186 1.57 1.27 -20.35
N ILE A 187 1.55 2.55 -19.97
CA ILE A 187 2.43 3.58 -20.54
C ILE A 187 3.88 3.29 -20.16
N ILE A 188 4.17 3.14 -18.86
CA ILE A 188 5.53 2.97 -18.33
C ILE A 188 6.19 1.69 -18.84
N SER A 189 5.48 0.56 -18.89
CA SER A 189 6.08 -0.70 -19.32
C SER A 189 6.52 -0.74 -20.79
N LYS A 190 6.12 0.21 -21.66
CA LYS A 190 6.57 0.28 -23.07
C LYS A 190 8.09 0.39 -23.21
N ILE A 191 8.78 1.05 -22.28
CA ILE A 191 10.24 1.12 -22.29
C ILE A 191 10.91 -0.15 -21.77
N GLY A 192 10.15 -1.07 -21.15
CA GLY A 192 10.69 -2.10 -20.27
C GLY A 192 11.56 -3.20 -20.88
N ILE A 193 12.35 -3.83 -20.00
CA ILE A 193 13.45 -4.73 -20.37
C ILE A 193 12.92 -6.13 -20.71
N VAL A 194 12.05 -6.68 -19.86
CA VAL A 194 11.45 -8.01 -20.06
C VAL A 194 10.48 -7.99 -21.25
N LYS A 195 10.72 -8.89 -22.20
CA LYS A 195 9.93 -9.06 -23.42
C LYS A 195 9.47 -10.51 -23.57
N ILE A 196 8.43 -10.74 -24.37
CA ILE A 196 8.08 -12.08 -24.84
C ILE A 196 8.47 -12.17 -26.32
N ASN A 197 9.53 -12.92 -26.61
CA ASN A 197 9.98 -13.18 -27.97
C ASN A 197 9.17 -14.34 -28.55
N LYS A 198 8.61 -14.16 -29.75
CA LYS A 198 7.83 -15.17 -30.47
C LYS A 198 7.88 -14.92 -31.99
N PRO A 199 8.97 -15.27 -32.68
CA PRO A 199 9.11 -15.15 -34.13
C PRO A 199 7.89 -15.69 -34.89
N LYS A 200 7.38 -14.92 -35.88
CA LYS A 200 6.21 -15.33 -36.68
C LYS A 200 6.49 -16.51 -37.61
N ALA A 201 7.71 -16.60 -38.15
CA ALA A 201 8.09 -17.65 -39.10
C ALA A 201 7.75 -19.04 -38.55
N ASP A 202 8.17 -19.31 -37.31
CA ASP A 202 8.00 -20.61 -36.66
C ASP A 202 6.59 -20.84 -36.09
N CYS A 203 5.70 -19.83 -36.15
CA CYS A 203 4.29 -19.97 -35.75
C CYS A 203 3.39 -20.57 -36.84
N GLY A 204 3.64 -20.25 -38.13
CA GLY A 204 2.68 -20.52 -39.21
C GLY A 204 1.26 -20.02 -38.90
N LYS A 205 0.22 -20.82 -39.20
CA LYS A 205 -1.19 -20.49 -38.94
C LYS A 205 -1.62 -20.63 -37.46
N CYS A 206 -0.70 -20.94 -36.53
CA CYS A 206 -1.02 -21.20 -35.13
C CYS A 206 -1.52 -19.95 -34.37
N ARG A 207 -2.65 -20.06 -33.67
CA ARG A 207 -3.20 -19.00 -32.78
C ARG A 207 -3.19 -19.36 -31.28
N ALA A 208 -2.54 -20.45 -30.87
CA ALA A 208 -2.60 -20.96 -29.50
C ALA A 208 -2.23 -19.92 -28.41
N CYS A 209 -1.17 -19.14 -28.65
CA CYS A 209 -0.73 -18.06 -27.76
C CYS A 209 -1.81 -16.97 -27.62
N THR A 210 -2.33 -16.45 -28.75
CA THR A 210 -3.41 -15.45 -28.81
C THR A 210 -4.64 -15.91 -28.05
N MET A 211 -5.09 -17.15 -28.33
CA MET A 211 -6.33 -17.71 -27.79
C MET A 211 -6.29 -17.92 -26.27
N ASN A 212 -5.10 -17.95 -25.66
CA ASN A 212 -4.93 -18.13 -24.21
C ASN A 212 -4.31 -16.91 -23.53
N CYS A 213 -4.12 -15.79 -24.22
CA CYS A 213 -3.62 -14.56 -23.60
C CYS A 213 -4.68 -13.96 -22.67
N SER A 214 -4.38 -13.85 -21.37
CA SER A 214 -5.31 -13.29 -20.37
C SER A 214 -5.71 -11.83 -20.61
N MET A 215 -4.91 -11.09 -21.39
CA MET A 215 -5.21 -9.70 -21.80
C MET A 215 -5.70 -9.61 -23.26
N GLY A 216 -5.97 -10.76 -23.90
CA GLY A 216 -6.43 -10.86 -25.29
C GLY A 216 -5.54 -10.11 -26.29
N LEU A 217 -4.23 -10.21 -26.18
CA LEU A 217 -3.33 -9.58 -27.15
C LEU A 217 -3.32 -10.39 -28.46
N PRO A 218 -3.32 -9.74 -29.64
CA PRO A 218 -3.22 -10.41 -30.93
C PRO A 218 -1.79 -10.90 -31.21
N LEU A 219 -1.32 -11.88 -30.43
CA LEU A 219 0.07 -12.36 -30.44
C LEU A 219 0.52 -12.93 -31.79
N TYR A 220 -0.42 -13.31 -32.65
CA TYR A 220 -0.14 -13.72 -34.04
C TYR A 220 0.32 -12.56 -34.95
N LYS A 221 -0.03 -11.31 -34.62
CA LYS A 221 0.34 -10.11 -35.40
C LYS A 221 1.73 -9.56 -35.08
N VAL A 222 2.43 -10.07 -34.07
CA VAL A 222 3.73 -9.55 -33.61
C VAL A 222 4.80 -10.64 -33.48
N ASN A 223 6.06 -10.26 -33.72
CA ASN A 223 7.26 -11.09 -33.48
C ASN A 223 7.72 -11.02 -32.01
N CYS A 224 7.50 -9.89 -31.35
CA CYS A 224 7.90 -9.65 -29.98
C CYS A 224 6.81 -8.82 -29.28
N VAL A 225 6.55 -9.10 -28.01
CA VAL A 225 5.69 -8.28 -27.15
C VAL A 225 6.58 -7.54 -26.15
N LYS A 226 6.56 -6.20 -26.20
CA LYS A 226 7.26 -5.33 -25.24
C LYS A 226 6.22 -4.49 -24.49
N GLY A 227 6.04 -4.77 -23.20
CA GLY A 227 5.22 -3.95 -22.30
C GLY A 227 3.77 -3.72 -22.76
N GLY A 228 3.29 -2.49 -22.51
CA GLY A 228 1.93 -2.08 -22.86
C GLY A 228 0.91 -2.88 -22.07
N ASP A 229 0.01 -3.53 -22.80
CA ASP A 229 -1.04 -4.35 -22.18
C ASP A 229 -0.57 -5.77 -21.79
N CYS A 230 0.71 -6.11 -21.99
CA CYS A 230 1.26 -7.37 -21.52
C CYS A 230 1.59 -7.33 -20.02
N ILE A 231 0.89 -8.15 -19.24
CA ILE A 231 1.08 -8.34 -17.79
C ILE A 231 2.16 -9.37 -17.43
N ASN A 232 2.99 -9.79 -18.39
CA ASN A 232 4.06 -10.79 -18.21
C ASN A 232 3.65 -12.04 -17.40
N CYS A 233 2.42 -12.53 -17.63
CA CYS A 233 1.81 -13.64 -16.89
C CYS A 233 2.17 -15.04 -17.43
N LEU A 234 3.02 -15.09 -18.46
CA LEU A 234 3.69 -16.24 -19.08
C LEU A 234 2.80 -17.38 -19.64
N LYS A 235 1.47 -17.24 -19.56
CA LYS A 235 0.48 -18.21 -20.09
C LYS A 235 0.69 -18.55 -21.58
N CYS A 236 1.23 -17.62 -22.38
CA CYS A 236 1.52 -17.85 -23.79
C CYS A 236 2.81 -18.66 -24.06
N THR A 237 3.84 -18.55 -23.22
CA THR A 237 5.05 -19.40 -23.34
C THR A 237 4.70 -20.84 -22.99
N GLU A 238 3.84 -21.02 -21.99
CA GLU A 238 3.37 -22.34 -21.56
C GLU A 238 2.43 -23.02 -22.56
N VAL A 239 1.48 -22.30 -23.18
CA VAL A 239 0.60 -22.93 -24.19
C VAL A 239 1.28 -23.19 -25.54
N CYS A 240 2.51 -22.70 -25.74
CA CYS A 240 3.24 -22.94 -26.97
C CYS A 240 3.73 -24.39 -27.04
N TYR A 241 3.20 -25.16 -28.00
CA TYR A 241 3.61 -26.55 -28.26
C TYR A 241 4.87 -26.64 -29.12
N ARG A 242 5.28 -25.55 -29.78
CA ARG A 242 6.51 -25.45 -30.58
C ARG A 242 7.71 -24.89 -29.80
N ASN A 243 7.55 -24.59 -28.51
CA ASN A 243 8.53 -23.86 -27.69
C ASN A 243 9.09 -22.55 -28.31
N ASN A 244 8.32 -21.95 -29.24
CA ASN A 244 8.67 -20.72 -29.96
C ASN A 244 8.26 -19.43 -29.22
N ALA A 245 7.84 -19.51 -27.96
CA ALA A 245 7.43 -18.35 -27.18
C ALA A 245 8.24 -18.34 -25.90
N ASN A 246 9.25 -17.47 -25.84
CA ASN A 246 10.24 -17.42 -24.77
C ASN A 246 10.20 -16.06 -24.07
N VAL A 247 10.68 -16.03 -22.82
CA VAL A 247 10.88 -14.77 -22.10
C VAL A 247 12.29 -14.28 -22.41
N ASN A 248 12.41 -13.07 -22.95
CA ASN A 248 13.69 -12.48 -23.32
C ASN A 248 14.01 -11.33 -22.38
N VAL A 249 15.23 -11.34 -21.84
CA VAL A 249 15.77 -10.29 -20.96
C VAL A 249 17.14 -9.89 -21.50
N LEU A 250 17.29 -8.62 -21.91
CA LEU A 250 18.52 -8.09 -22.50
C LEU A 250 19.11 -8.97 -23.63
N GLY A 251 18.25 -9.53 -24.48
CA GLY A 251 18.66 -10.35 -25.62
C GLY A 251 18.84 -11.84 -25.31
N ARG A 252 18.89 -12.26 -24.03
CA ARG A 252 18.94 -13.68 -23.64
C ARG A 252 17.55 -14.24 -23.36
N ASP A 253 17.25 -15.40 -23.93
CA ASP A 253 16.03 -16.15 -23.61
C ASP A 253 16.22 -16.91 -22.28
N LEU A 254 15.25 -16.80 -21.36
CA LEU A 254 15.26 -17.37 -20.02
C LEU A 254 14.07 -18.31 -19.79
N ASP A 255 14.21 -19.27 -18.85
CA ASP A 255 13.09 -20.10 -18.41
C ASP A 255 12.02 -19.23 -17.72
N ALA A 256 10.76 -19.48 -18.09
CA ALA A 256 9.59 -18.79 -17.55
C ALA A 256 9.46 -18.91 -16.02
N LYS A 257 9.84 -20.06 -15.45
CA LYS A 257 9.85 -20.30 -13.99
C LYS A 257 10.87 -19.40 -13.30
N LEU A 258 12.11 -19.37 -13.82
CA LEU A 258 13.19 -18.59 -13.25
C LEU A 258 12.84 -17.10 -13.27
N THR A 259 12.34 -16.60 -14.41
CA THR A 259 11.95 -15.19 -14.54
C THR A 259 10.82 -14.81 -13.58
N GLY A 260 9.81 -15.68 -13.42
CA GLY A 260 8.71 -15.47 -12.48
C GLY A 260 9.15 -15.46 -11.01
N SER A 261 9.99 -16.42 -10.60
CA SER A 261 10.48 -16.52 -9.22
C SER A 261 11.47 -15.41 -8.86
N VAL A 262 12.38 -15.02 -9.77
CA VAL A 262 13.30 -13.91 -9.56
C VAL A 262 12.54 -12.59 -9.41
N ALA A 263 11.57 -12.33 -10.29
CA ALA A 263 10.70 -11.16 -10.20
C ALA A 263 9.96 -11.07 -8.84
N MET A 264 9.46 -12.20 -8.32
CA MET A 264 8.83 -12.28 -7.00
C MET A 264 9.82 -12.00 -5.87
N ALA A 265 11.01 -12.61 -5.90
CA ALA A 265 12.04 -12.38 -4.90
C ALA A 265 12.51 -10.92 -4.88
N THR A 266 12.67 -10.29 -6.06
CA THR A 266 12.98 -8.87 -6.18
C THR A 266 11.86 -7.99 -5.61
N PHE A 267 10.58 -8.28 -5.92
CA PHE A 267 9.46 -7.53 -5.35
C PHE A 267 9.43 -7.61 -3.83
N LEU A 268 9.51 -8.83 -3.27
CA LEU A 268 9.48 -9.04 -1.81
C LEU A 268 10.70 -8.44 -1.11
N GLY A 269 11.89 -8.50 -1.73
CA GLY A 269 13.10 -7.87 -1.21
C GLY A 269 12.98 -6.35 -1.17
N ILE A 270 12.45 -5.73 -2.23
CA ILE A 270 12.15 -4.28 -2.28
C ILE A 270 11.11 -3.92 -1.21
N TYR A 271 9.98 -4.60 -1.16
CA TYR A 271 8.90 -4.31 -0.21
C TYR A 271 9.33 -4.50 1.25
N GLY A 272 10.11 -5.55 1.53
CA GLY A 272 10.71 -5.77 2.85
C GLY A 272 11.71 -4.68 3.21
N PHE A 273 12.53 -4.22 2.25
CA PHE A 273 13.47 -3.14 2.43
C PHE A 273 12.78 -1.78 2.66
N THR A 274 11.73 -1.43 1.90
CA THR A 274 11.01 -0.15 2.11
C THR A 274 10.34 -0.12 3.47
N ASN A 275 9.70 -1.22 3.90
CA ASN A 275 9.11 -1.35 5.23
C ASN A 275 10.17 -1.30 6.35
N PHE A 276 11.33 -1.95 6.18
CA PHE A 276 12.43 -1.89 7.15
C PHE A 276 13.03 -0.48 7.24
N ALA A 277 13.34 0.14 6.09
CA ALA A 277 13.92 1.48 6.01
C ALA A 277 12.95 2.54 6.56
N GLY A 278 11.66 2.49 6.22
CA GLY A 278 10.65 3.39 6.78
C GLY A 278 10.53 3.28 8.30
N ASN A 279 10.55 2.06 8.84
CA ASN A 279 10.58 1.83 10.29
C ASN A 279 11.89 2.33 10.94
N ALA A 280 13.03 2.19 10.26
CA ALA A 280 14.32 2.70 10.74
C ALA A 280 14.38 4.23 10.74
N VAL A 281 13.89 4.89 9.69
CA VAL A 281 13.80 6.37 9.60
C VAL A 281 12.89 6.92 10.69
N THR A 282 11.72 6.30 10.89
CA THR A 282 10.77 6.66 11.97
C THR A 282 11.42 6.50 13.35
N LYS A 283 12.10 5.38 13.61
CA LYS A 283 12.82 5.14 14.87
C LYS A 283 14.04 6.06 15.10
N SER A 284 14.66 6.55 14.03
CA SER A 284 15.84 7.43 14.12
C SER A 284 15.51 8.88 14.43
N GLY A 285 14.22 9.25 14.56
CA GLY A 285 13.79 10.61 14.89
C GLY A 285 14.08 11.65 13.80
N ILE A 286 14.51 11.23 12.60
CA ILE A 286 14.91 12.14 11.52
C ILE A 286 13.70 12.94 11.00
N ALA A 287 12.52 12.30 10.92
CA ALA A 287 11.27 13.00 10.62
C ALA A 287 10.97 14.10 11.66
N ALA A 288 11.09 13.79 12.95
CA ALA A 288 10.82 14.73 14.05
C ALA A 288 11.79 15.92 14.09
N LYS A 289 13.06 15.74 13.71
CA LYS A 289 14.05 16.85 13.67
C LYS A 289 13.80 17.87 12.57
N SER A 290 13.02 17.55 11.53
CA SER A 290 12.81 18.45 10.40
C SER A 290 11.91 19.66 10.72
N ASN A 291 10.91 19.47 11.59
CA ASN A 291 10.03 20.54 12.07
C ASN A 291 10.75 21.61 12.91
N ALA A 292 12.00 21.37 13.31
CA ALA A 292 12.85 22.35 14.00
C ALA A 292 13.77 23.16 13.04
N VAL A 293 13.81 22.82 11.75
CA VAL A 293 14.70 23.48 10.76
C VAL A 293 13.91 24.45 9.87
N SER A 294 12.69 24.08 9.46
CA SER A 294 11.83 24.94 8.61
C SER A 294 11.31 26.22 9.31
N SER A 295 11.43 26.32 10.63
CA SER A 295 11.01 27.48 11.43
C SER A 295 12.04 28.60 11.53
N ASN A 296 13.26 28.41 11.00
CA ASN A 296 14.40 29.31 11.25
C ASN A 296 14.83 30.19 10.06
N LEU A 297 13.97 30.35 9.04
CA LEU A 297 14.31 31.14 7.83
C LEU A 297 13.38 32.32 7.52
N ASN A 298 12.44 32.67 8.41
CA ASN A 298 11.54 33.80 8.15
C ASN A 298 11.28 34.65 9.42
N SER A 299 12.28 35.45 9.80
CA SER A 299 12.17 36.54 10.77
C SER A 299 13.15 37.66 10.41
N GLN A 300 12.70 38.62 9.61
CA GLN A 300 13.31 39.96 9.55
C GLN A 300 12.23 41.02 9.77
N THR A 301 12.69 42.15 10.32
CA THR A 301 12.04 43.46 10.33
C THR A 301 11.08 43.77 11.50
N GLU A 302 11.65 44.45 12.50
CA GLU A 302 11.08 45.60 13.26
C GLU A 302 9.85 45.36 14.18
N SER A 303 9.71 46.00 15.35
CA SER A 303 10.58 46.92 16.11
C SER A 303 10.14 46.99 17.59
N ALA A 304 11.06 47.21 18.53
CA ALA A 304 10.79 47.57 19.94
C ALA A 304 10.69 49.11 20.09
N PRO A 305 10.27 49.72 21.23
CA PRO A 305 10.82 49.51 22.60
C PRO A 305 9.71 49.54 23.71
N GLU A 306 9.92 49.56 25.04
CA GLU A 306 11.11 49.61 25.91
C GLU A 306 10.84 49.09 27.34
N SER A 307 11.92 48.77 28.08
CA SER A 307 12.03 48.70 29.56
C SER A 307 11.30 47.55 30.30
N SER A 308 11.89 46.82 31.25
CA SER A 308 13.26 46.75 31.80
C SER A 308 13.51 45.32 32.39
N LYS A 309 14.66 44.89 32.93
CA LYS A 309 15.86 45.57 33.44
C LYS A 309 17.10 44.63 33.40
N LEU A 310 18.26 45.16 33.77
CA LEU A 310 19.57 44.49 33.90
C LEU A 310 19.69 43.66 35.23
N ASN A 311 20.65 42.75 35.47
CA ASN A 311 22.01 42.62 34.89
C ASN A 311 22.70 41.22 35.01
N HIS A 312 23.79 41.07 34.24
CA HIS A 312 24.96 40.14 34.32
C HIS A 312 25.68 40.16 35.71
N GLU A 313 26.59 39.26 36.16
CA GLU A 313 27.27 38.04 35.63
C GLU A 313 27.95 37.22 36.79
N THR A 314 28.55 36.06 36.47
CA THR A 314 29.70 35.41 37.15
C THR A 314 29.47 34.44 38.33
N THR A 315 29.56 33.14 38.01
CA THR A 315 30.37 32.08 38.66
C THR A 315 30.67 32.14 40.17
N SER A 316 30.11 31.20 40.94
CA SER A 316 30.83 30.53 42.04
C SER A 316 30.21 29.18 42.48
N SER A 317 31.13 28.27 42.76
CA SER A 317 31.12 26.96 43.43
C SER A 317 29.93 26.47 44.28
N ASN A 318 29.70 25.14 44.15
CA ASN A 318 29.26 24.18 45.18
C ASN A 318 27.95 24.41 45.96
N THR A 319 26.88 23.69 45.59
CA THR A 319 26.35 22.58 46.42
C THR A 319 25.37 21.67 45.67
N VAL A 320 25.43 20.37 45.99
CA VAL A 320 24.43 19.27 45.84
C VAL A 320 23.37 19.36 44.72
N GLN A 321 23.43 18.41 43.77
CA GLN A 321 22.38 18.18 42.78
C GLN A 321 21.04 17.81 43.43
N ASN A 322 19.99 18.58 43.16
CA ASN A 322 18.60 18.16 43.31
C ASN A 322 17.99 17.91 41.93
N ASN A 323 17.55 16.69 41.66
CA ASN A 323 16.82 16.35 40.45
C ASN A 323 15.42 16.97 40.50
N ALA A 324 15.13 17.93 39.64
CA ALA A 324 13.75 18.36 39.40
C ALA A 324 12.98 17.24 38.67
N SER A 325 11.81 16.89 39.19
CA SER A 325 10.89 15.95 38.55
C SER A 325 10.45 16.44 37.17
N GLU A 326 10.29 15.53 36.20
CA GLU A 326 9.69 15.82 34.88
C GLU A 326 8.17 16.04 34.96
N TYR A 327 7.52 15.63 36.05
CA TYR A 327 6.06 15.68 36.23
C TYR A 327 5.65 16.30 37.57
N LYS A 328 4.57 17.07 37.55
CA LYS A 328 3.84 17.59 38.71
C LYS A 328 2.95 16.48 39.30
N ASP A 329 2.86 16.43 40.62
CA ASP A 329 2.00 15.49 41.32
C ASP A 329 0.52 15.83 41.13
N GLY A 330 -0.30 14.79 40.92
CA GLY A 330 -1.72 14.95 40.61
C GLY A 330 -2.32 13.73 39.89
N THR A 331 -3.60 13.84 39.55
CA THR A 331 -4.31 12.82 38.76
C THR A 331 -4.78 13.43 37.45
N TYR A 332 -4.30 12.88 36.33
CA TYR A 332 -4.48 13.40 34.98
C TYR A 332 -5.26 12.41 34.13
N THR A 333 -6.10 12.89 33.22
CA THR A 333 -6.96 12.02 32.41
C THR A 333 -6.64 12.20 30.93
N GLY A 334 -6.10 11.16 30.31
CA GLY A 334 -5.76 11.16 28.89
C GLY A 334 -6.65 10.24 28.08
N SER A 335 -6.72 10.53 26.77
CA SER A 335 -7.44 9.70 25.81
C SER A 335 -6.55 9.32 24.63
N GLY A 336 -6.80 8.14 24.07
CA GLY A 336 -6.01 7.57 22.99
C GLY A 336 -6.84 6.63 22.12
N THR A 337 -6.47 6.55 20.84
CA THR A 337 -7.18 5.75 19.84
C THR A 337 -6.65 4.32 19.80
N GLY A 338 -7.51 3.37 20.14
CA GLY A 338 -7.27 1.93 20.10
C GLY A 338 -7.64 1.28 18.77
N TYR A 339 -8.18 0.06 18.83
CA TYR A 339 -8.52 -0.72 17.64
C TYR A 339 -9.75 -0.14 16.91
N ARG A 340 -9.70 -0.07 15.57
CA ARG A 340 -10.77 0.45 14.69
C ARG A 340 -11.28 1.86 15.05
N GLY A 341 -10.44 2.71 15.65
CA GLY A 341 -10.84 4.06 16.07
C GLY A 341 -11.51 4.13 17.44
N GLY A 342 -11.62 3.01 18.16
CA GLY A 342 -12.19 2.98 19.51
C GLY A 342 -11.44 3.90 20.47
N THR A 343 -12.17 4.69 21.25
CA THR A 343 -11.57 5.58 22.26
C THR A 343 -11.27 4.82 23.54
N THR A 344 -10.03 4.92 24.02
CA THR A 344 -9.58 4.49 25.34
C THR A 344 -9.32 5.71 26.20
N LYS A 345 -9.92 5.79 27.38
CA LYS A 345 -9.68 6.84 28.40
C LYS A 345 -9.03 6.24 29.63
N ILE A 346 -7.98 6.89 30.12
CA ILE A 346 -7.15 6.41 31.22
C ILE A 346 -6.87 7.55 32.20
N SER A 347 -6.97 7.22 33.50
CA SER A 347 -6.52 8.07 34.60
C SER A 347 -5.09 7.68 34.99
N VAL A 348 -4.20 8.65 35.14
CA VAL A 348 -2.81 8.47 35.55
C VAL A 348 -2.57 9.28 36.82
N THR A 349 -2.07 8.65 37.87
CA THR A 349 -1.66 9.33 39.10
C THR A 349 -0.14 9.49 39.11
N VAL A 350 0.32 10.71 39.42
CA VAL A 350 1.71 11.06 39.65
C VAL A 350 1.89 11.39 41.14
N SER A 351 2.94 10.85 41.75
CA SER A 351 3.29 11.05 43.17
C SER A 351 4.81 11.03 43.34
N ASP A 352 5.37 11.98 44.07
CA ASP A 352 6.81 12.22 44.18
C ASP A 352 7.50 12.31 42.81
N GLY A 353 6.82 12.90 41.82
CA GLY A 353 7.29 13.04 40.45
C GLY A 353 7.28 11.77 39.60
N LYS A 354 6.69 10.68 40.09
CA LYS A 354 6.68 9.35 39.44
C LYS A 354 5.26 8.88 39.17
N ILE A 355 5.12 8.12 38.09
CA ILE A 355 3.87 7.44 37.72
C ILE A 355 3.59 6.37 38.78
N SER A 356 2.62 6.63 39.66
CA SER A 356 2.27 5.77 40.80
C SER A 356 1.11 4.82 40.49
N SER A 357 0.12 5.26 39.70
CA SER A 357 -0.99 4.40 39.27
C SER A 357 -1.50 4.76 37.87
N ILE A 358 -2.05 3.77 37.16
CA ILE A 358 -2.72 3.93 35.87
C ILE A 358 -3.99 3.09 35.89
N GLN A 359 -5.15 3.67 35.57
CA GLN A 359 -6.45 3.00 35.63
C GLN A 359 -7.28 3.30 34.37
N ALA A 360 -7.87 2.28 33.75
CA ALA A 360 -8.78 2.47 32.63
C ALA A 360 -10.14 2.99 33.11
N ILE A 361 -10.56 4.15 32.59
CA ILE A 361 -11.88 4.75 32.87
C ILE A 361 -12.91 4.16 31.92
N SER A 362 -12.59 4.05 30.63
CA SER A 362 -13.44 3.45 29.61
C SER A 362 -12.63 3.02 28.39
N ASN A 363 -13.09 1.99 27.70
CA ASN A 363 -12.54 1.58 26.42
C ASN A 363 -13.65 1.11 25.46
N GLN A 364 -13.40 1.22 24.16
CA GLN A 364 -14.29 0.76 23.08
C GLN A 364 -13.66 -0.41 22.30
N ASP A 365 -12.62 -1.03 22.84
CA ASP A 365 -11.87 -2.12 22.21
C ASP A 365 -12.53 -3.47 22.51
N THR A 366 -12.15 -4.52 21.77
CA THR A 366 -12.62 -5.88 22.06
C THR A 366 -12.02 -6.37 23.39
N PRO A 367 -12.83 -6.74 24.41
CA PRO A 367 -12.35 -6.94 25.79
C PRO A 367 -11.16 -7.89 25.94
N LYS A 368 -11.16 -9.01 25.21
CA LYS A 368 -10.11 -10.03 25.24
C LYS A 368 -8.72 -9.52 24.81
N PHE A 369 -8.67 -8.54 23.91
CA PHE A 369 -7.42 -7.93 23.45
C PHE A 369 -7.04 -6.73 24.32
N TYR A 370 -8.03 -5.93 24.75
CA TYR A 370 -7.83 -4.81 25.65
C TYR A 370 -7.21 -5.26 26.99
N GLN A 371 -7.83 -6.22 27.69
CA GLN A 371 -7.35 -6.72 29.00
C GLN A 371 -5.92 -7.28 28.93
N ARG A 372 -5.55 -7.90 27.80
CA ARG A 372 -4.20 -8.42 27.56
C ARG A 372 -3.19 -7.28 27.35
N ALA A 373 -3.57 -6.22 26.64
CA ALA A 373 -2.72 -5.04 26.50
C ALA A 373 -2.59 -4.30 27.83
N GLU A 374 -3.70 -4.01 28.50
CA GLU A 374 -3.78 -3.33 29.80
C GLU A 374 -2.85 -3.94 30.85
N GLY A 375 -2.99 -5.23 31.14
CA GLY A 375 -2.23 -5.91 32.18
C GLY A 375 -0.72 -5.97 31.96
N THR A 376 -0.24 -5.83 30.72
CA THR A 376 1.20 -5.86 30.37
C THR A 376 1.77 -4.46 30.15
N ILE A 377 1.03 -3.58 29.46
CA ILE A 377 1.47 -2.22 29.13
C ILE A 377 1.53 -1.35 30.39
N ILE A 378 0.50 -1.37 31.25
CA ILE A 378 0.49 -0.58 32.49
C ILE A 378 1.68 -0.93 33.39
N LYS A 379 1.92 -2.23 33.61
CA LYS A 379 3.09 -2.70 34.39
C LYS A 379 4.41 -2.26 33.78
N SER A 380 4.52 -2.31 32.45
CA SER A 380 5.73 -1.91 31.73
C SER A 380 5.98 -0.40 31.85
N ILE A 381 4.94 0.44 31.76
CA ILE A 381 5.05 1.90 31.88
C ILE A 381 5.45 2.28 33.30
N ILE A 382 4.79 1.73 34.33
CA ILE A 382 5.13 2.01 35.74
C ILE A 382 6.55 1.52 36.06
N SER A 383 6.96 0.35 35.55
CA SER A 383 8.32 -0.18 35.77
C SER A 383 9.42 0.59 35.05
N LYS A 384 9.15 1.17 33.86
CA LYS A 384 10.14 1.92 33.07
C LYS A 384 10.04 3.44 33.26
N GLN A 385 9.01 3.93 33.96
CA GLN A 385 8.66 5.35 34.09
C GLN A 385 8.64 6.08 32.73
N SER A 386 8.15 5.40 31.69
CA SER A 386 8.17 5.88 30.30
C SER A 386 7.04 5.27 29.49
N THR A 387 6.46 6.03 28.57
CA THR A 387 5.41 5.55 27.66
C THR A 387 5.95 4.78 26.45
N SER A 388 7.28 4.83 26.22
CA SER A 388 7.95 4.09 25.13
C SER A 388 8.20 2.62 25.50
N VAL A 389 7.13 1.84 25.58
CA VAL A 389 7.14 0.40 25.89
C VAL A 389 6.74 -0.47 24.69
N ASP A 390 7.13 -1.73 24.70
CA ASP A 390 6.84 -2.66 23.61
C ASP A 390 5.36 -3.06 23.57
N THR A 391 4.75 -3.06 22.38
CA THR A 391 3.34 -3.45 22.20
C THR A 391 3.14 -4.95 22.35
N VAL A 392 2.00 -5.37 22.89
CA VAL A 392 1.70 -6.80 23.10
C VAL A 392 1.31 -7.49 21.79
N SER A 393 1.94 -8.63 21.49
CA SER A 393 1.64 -9.47 20.32
C SER A 393 0.15 -9.86 20.24
N GLY A 394 -0.47 -9.55 19.11
CA GLY A 394 -1.90 -9.77 18.87
C GLY A 394 -2.84 -8.76 19.54
N ALA A 395 -2.31 -7.73 20.21
CA ALA A 395 -3.08 -6.62 20.79
C ALA A 395 -2.40 -5.24 20.51
N THR A 396 -1.74 -5.12 19.36
CA THR A 396 -0.88 -3.97 19.00
C THR A 396 -1.63 -2.64 18.99
N TYR A 397 -2.86 -2.60 18.45
CA TYR A 397 -3.66 -1.38 18.40
C TYR A 397 -4.16 -0.97 19.79
N SER A 398 -4.66 -1.90 20.60
CA SER A 398 -5.03 -1.66 22.00
C SER A 398 -3.83 -1.17 22.82
N SER A 399 -2.64 -1.75 22.59
CA SER A 399 -1.39 -1.29 23.22
C SER A 399 -1.08 0.16 22.85
N LYS A 400 -1.16 0.52 21.56
CA LYS A 400 -0.95 1.90 21.10
C LYS A 400 -1.98 2.87 21.66
N GLY A 401 -3.26 2.47 21.76
CA GLY A 401 -4.31 3.28 22.37
C GLY A 401 -4.03 3.60 23.84
N ILE A 402 -3.61 2.59 24.62
CA ILE A 402 -3.22 2.75 26.03
C ILE A 402 -1.97 3.65 26.15
N MET A 403 -0.92 3.40 25.37
CA MET A 403 0.30 4.21 25.37
C MET A 403 0.03 5.68 24.99
N SER A 404 -0.85 5.91 24.01
CA SER A 404 -1.27 7.25 23.58
C SER A 404 -2.07 7.96 24.67
N ALA A 405 -3.06 7.28 25.28
CA ALA A 405 -3.84 7.82 26.39
C ALA A 405 -2.97 8.20 27.60
N VAL A 406 -2.01 7.36 27.98
CA VAL A 406 -1.06 7.68 29.07
C VAL A 406 -0.13 8.84 28.67
N THR A 407 0.34 8.90 27.43
CA THR A 407 1.17 10.03 26.95
C THR A 407 0.39 11.34 26.97
N ASN A 408 -0.88 11.32 26.58
CA ASN A 408 -1.77 12.47 26.62
C ASN A 408 -2.00 12.96 28.07
N ALA A 409 -2.24 12.05 29.03
CA ALA A 409 -2.34 12.39 30.45
C ALA A 409 -1.04 12.98 31.01
N LEU A 410 0.11 12.39 30.69
CA LEU A 410 1.40 12.86 31.19
C LEU A 410 1.86 14.19 30.59
N ASN A 411 1.35 14.58 29.43
CA ASN A 411 1.59 15.92 28.89
C ASN A 411 0.85 17.01 29.68
N GLU A 412 -0.29 16.70 30.32
CA GLU A 412 -0.97 17.62 31.25
C GLU A 412 -0.24 17.74 32.61
N ALA A 413 0.63 16.76 32.92
CA ALA A 413 1.42 16.72 34.14
C ALA A 413 2.77 17.47 34.04
N LYS A 414 3.14 18.02 32.86
CA LYS A 414 4.36 18.81 32.69
C LYS A 414 4.18 20.27 33.08
#